data_AF-A0A6P1P2T8-F1
#
_entry.id   AF-A0A6P1P2T8-F1
#
_cell.length_a   1.000
_cell.length_b   1.000
_cell.length_c   1.000
_cell.angle_alpha   90.00
_cell.angle_beta   90.00
_cell.angle_gamma   90.00
#
_symmetry.space_group_name_H-M   'P 1'
#
loop_
_entity.id
_entity.type
_entity.pdbx_description
1 polymer ?
#
loop_
_entity_poly.entity_id
_entity_poly.type
_entity_poly.pdbx_seq_one_letter_code
_entity_poly.pdbx_strand_id
1 'polypeptide(L)'
;MRVFSSEEQKFILQHLLEDPVQLILQAKRFPGLPVQELVAQIKARQKAIHKLPTWAQHPEVVFPVMLSLEQSSSEVTAAYKANLVTGQTLTDLTGGFGVDSFYFAKQFAQVTHVEQNQELQQIARHNFQLLGAGNITSLHATAEEYLASLTNLLDVLYLDPARRGQSQERVHLLQDCEPDILNLLPLLLQKAKTVLLKTAPMLDIDLALQELPGVQKIWVVAVQNEVKEVLYLITAASNAEPQITAINLKPGLAAVEVTFTKQQEEKATAVYAEAPLRYLYEPNPALLKAGAFKWLSQEYKVQKLHRNSHLYTSVELVADFPGRVFEIVAQPKANAKDLHKLLPHRKANITVRNYPLTVAQLREKIKLKEGGSDYLFATTDLHNKPILLLARKVG
;
A
#
# COMPACT_ATOMS: atom_id res chain seq x y z
N MET A 1 -28.29 -3.37 9.67
CA MET A 1 -27.66 -2.05 9.50
C MET A 1 -28.61 -0.97 10.00
N ARG A 2 -28.10 -0.04 10.81
CA ARG A 2 -28.84 1.15 11.26
C ARG A 2 -28.64 2.31 10.26
N VAL A 3 -29.72 3.04 9.97
CA VAL A 3 -29.67 4.29 9.20
C VAL A 3 -29.88 5.45 10.18
N PHE A 4 -29.09 6.51 10.03
CA PHE A 4 -29.14 7.67 10.92
C PHE A 4 -30.19 8.68 10.44
N SER A 5 -30.97 9.23 11.36
CA SER A 5 -31.95 10.28 11.07
C SER A 5 -31.26 11.57 10.63
N SER A 6 -32.02 12.52 10.05
CA SER A 6 -31.46 13.83 9.68
C SER A 6 -30.90 14.60 10.88
N GLU A 7 -31.51 14.44 12.07
CA GLU A 7 -31.01 15.04 13.31
C GLU A 7 -29.66 14.44 13.72
N GLU A 8 -29.52 13.13 13.60
CA GLU A 8 -28.30 12.40 13.93
C GLU A 8 -27.15 12.68 12.94
N GLN A 9 -27.47 12.75 11.65
CA GLN A 9 -26.52 13.16 10.61
C GLN A 9 -26.01 14.58 10.88
N LYS A 10 -26.92 15.50 11.25
CA LYS A 10 -26.55 16.88 11.61
C LYS A 10 -25.63 16.91 12.83
N PHE A 11 -25.92 16.11 13.86
CA PHE A 11 -25.05 15.97 15.03
C PHE A 11 -23.64 15.49 14.63
N ILE A 12 -23.55 14.42 13.83
CA ILE A 12 -22.26 13.87 13.37
C ILE A 12 -21.44 14.94 12.64
N LEU A 13 -22.06 15.71 11.75
CA LEU A 13 -21.37 16.75 10.98
C LEU A 13 -20.94 17.94 11.84
N GLN A 14 -21.78 18.39 12.77
CA GLN A 14 -21.47 19.52 13.65
C GLN A 14 -20.29 19.24 14.58
N HIS A 15 -20.17 18.00 15.04
CA HIS A 15 -19.14 17.57 15.98
C HIS A 15 -17.94 16.89 15.30
N LEU A 16 -17.81 16.99 13.97
CA LEU A 16 -16.80 16.27 13.18
C LEU A 16 -15.35 16.61 13.58
N LEU A 17 -15.10 17.82 14.08
CA LEU A 17 -13.77 18.28 14.48
C LEU A 17 -13.52 18.16 16.00
N GLU A 18 -14.52 17.73 16.76
CA GLU A 18 -14.41 17.59 18.21
C GLU A 18 -13.78 16.25 18.60
N ASP A 19 -13.24 16.19 19.82
CA ASP A 19 -12.68 14.97 20.38
C ASP A 19 -13.80 13.95 20.72
N PRO A 20 -13.82 12.77 20.07
CA PRO A 20 -14.76 11.69 20.38
C PRO A 20 -14.88 11.35 21.87
N VAL A 21 -13.76 11.39 22.61
CA VAL A 21 -13.75 11.04 24.04
C VAL A 21 -14.51 12.08 24.86
N GLN A 22 -14.30 13.37 24.56
CA GLN A 22 -15.00 14.46 25.24
C GLN A 22 -16.51 14.43 24.96
N LEU A 23 -16.91 14.12 23.72
CA LEU A 23 -18.31 14.01 23.33
C LEU A 23 -19.05 12.90 24.11
N ILE A 24 -18.42 11.74 24.30
CA ILE A 24 -18.99 10.64 25.08
C ILE A 24 -19.22 11.06 26.53
N LEU A 25 -18.26 11.76 27.16
CA LEU A 25 -18.41 12.25 28.53
C LEU A 25 -19.55 13.26 28.67
N GLN A 26 -19.88 13.97 27.59
CA GLN A 26 -20.96 14.93 27.52
C GLN A 26 -22.31 14.34 27.09
N ALA A 27 -22.44 13.02 26.97
CA ALA A 27 -23.65 12.37 26.44
C ALA A 27 -24.96 12.80 27.13
N LYS A 28 -24.91 13.12 28.43
CA LYS A 28 -26.06 13.62 29.20
C LYS A 28 -26.64 14.95 28.67
N ARG A 29 -25.87 15.72 27.90
CA ARG A 29 -26.30 16.99 27.27
C ARG A 29 -27.20 16.77 26.04
N PHE A 30 -27.27 15.54 25.53
CA PHE A 30 -28.00 15.18 24.31
C PHE A 30 -29.04 14.08 24.61
N PRO A 31 -30.04 14.35 25.48
CA PRO A 31 -31.06 13.37 25.79
C PRO A 31 -31.83 12.99 24.51
N GLY A 32 -31.98 11.69 24.26
CA GLY A 32 -32.68 11.16 23.08
C GLY A 32 -31.76 10.79 21.91
N LEU A 33 -30.49 11.21 21.91
CA LEU A 33 -29.53 10.78 20.90
C LEU A 33 -28.68 9.58 21.38
N PRO A 34 -28.42 8.59 20.53
CA PRO A 34 -27.53 7.47 20.82
C PRO A 34 -26.06 7.90 20.65
N VAL A 35 -25.59 8.77 21.54
CA VAL A 35 -24.29 9.45 21.45
C VAL A 35 -23.11 8.50 21.20
N GLN A 36 -23.11 7.30 21.79
CA GLN A 36 -22.04 6.32 21.58
C GLN A 36 -21.89 5.91 20.10
N GLU A 37 -23.00 5.66 19.42
CA GLU A 37 -23.01 5.27 18.00
C GLU A 37 -22.65 6.46 17.10
N LEU A 38 -23.16 7.65 17.43
CA LEU A 38 -22.84 8.88 16.69
C LEU A 38 -21.34 9.20 16.79
N VAL A 39 -20.75 9.03 17.98
CA VAL A 39 -19.31 9.22 18.19
C VAL A 39 -18.50 8.18 17.43
N ALA A 40 -18.96 6.93 17.32
CA ALA A 40 -18.31 5.93 16.49
C ALA A 40 -18.29 6.36 15.01
N GLN A 41 -19.38 6.92 14.49
CA GLN A 41 -19.43 7.49 13.14
C GLN A 41 -18.53 8.72 12.97
N ILE A 42 -18.46 9.62 13.96
CA ILE A 42 -17.55 10.77 13.94
C ILE A 42 -16.10 10.29 13.83
N LYS A 43 -15.69 9.36 14.70
CA LYS A 43 -14.33 8.80 14.68
C LYS A 43 -14.02 8.10 13.36
N ALA A 44 -14.96 7.34 12.82
CA ALA A 44 -14.82 6.69 11.52
C ALA A 44 -14.65 7.72 10.40
N ARG A 45 -15.47 8.77 10.36
CA ARG A 45 -15.39 9.86 9.38
C ARG A 45 -14.07 10.63 9.48
N GLN A 46 -13.63 10.98 10.68
CA GLN A 46 -12.34 11.64 10.91
C GLN A 46 -11.18 10.86 10.27
N LYS A 47 -11.19 9.53 10.37
CA LYS A 47 -10.19 8.68 9.71
C LYS A 47 -10.42 8.58 8.19
N ALA A 48 -11.68 8.49 7.78
CA ALA A 48 -12.06 8.34 6.38
C ALA A 48 -11.70 9.57 5.53
N ILE A 49 -11.68 10.80 6.08
CA ILE A 49 -11.39 12.03 5.31
C ILE A 49 -10.12 11.93 4.46
N HIS A 50 -9.06 11.29 4.97
CA HIS A 50 -7.80 11.15 4.23
C HIS A 50 -7.73 9.90 3.34
N LYS A 51 -8.42 8.83 3.73
CA LYS A 51 -8.35 7.52 3.07
C LYS A 51 -9.43 7.33 2.00
N LEU A 52 -10.63 7.82 2.31
CA LEU A 52 -11.88 7.74 1.57
C LEU A 52 -12.58 9.11 1.49
N PRO A 53 -11.93 10.14 0.90
CA PRO A 53 -12.48 11.50 0.86
C PRO A 53 -13.86 11.58 0.18
N THR A 54 -14.09 10.82 -0.90
CA THR A 54 -15.40 10.76 -1.58
C THR A 54 -16.46 10.24 -0.61
N TRP A 55 -16.20 9.15 0.10
CA TRP A 55 -17.15 8.56 1.06
C TRP A 55 -17.42 9.50 2.24
N ALA A 56 -16.38 10.14 2.77
CA ALA A 56 -16.50 11.04 3.91
C ALA A 56 -17.31 12.31 3.61
N GLN A 57 -17.35 12.74 2.34
CA GLN A 57 -18.11 13.91 1.89
C GLN A 57 -19.62 13.68 1.86
N HIS A 58 -20.09 12.43 1.81
CA HIS A 58 -21.52 12.11 1.80
C HIS A 58 -22.05 11.96 3.24
N PRO A 59 -22.94 12.86 3.71
CA PRO A 59 -23.48 12.79 5.06
C PRO A 59 -24.24 11.49 5.36
N GLU A 60 -24.88 10.88 4.36
CA GLU A 60 -25.67 9.67 4.58
C GLU A 60 -24.83 8.39 4.59
N VAL A 61 -23.53 8.44 4.23
CA VAL A 61 -22.67 7.23 4.24
C VAL A 61 -22.59 6.65 5.65
N VAL A 62 -22.88 5.37 5.77
CA VAL A 62 -22.72 4.64 7.03
C VAL A 62 -21.33 4.00 7.05
N PHE A 63 -20.51 4.36 8.03
CA PHE A 63 -19.21 3.70 8.21
C PHE A 63 -19.36 2.44 9.07
N PRO A 64 -18.58 1.38 8.79
CA PRO A 64 -18.62 0.14 9.54
C PRO A 64 -17.85 0.32 10.85
N VAL A 65 -17.74 -0.77 11.60
CA VAL A 65 -16.82 -0.83 12.75
C VAL A 65 -15.40 -0.42 12.34
N MET A 66 -14.67 0.15 13.29
CA MET A 66 -13.35 0.75 13.08
C MET A 66 -12.37 -0.21 12.37
N LEU A 67 -12.38 -1.49 12.76
CA LEU A 67 -11.52 -2.51 12.18
C LEU A 67 -11.72 -2.68 10.67
N SER A 68 -12.97 -2.80 10.22
CA SER A 68 -13.29 -2.94 8.79
C SER A 68 -12.93 -1.68 7.99
N LEU A 69 -13.11 -0.50 8.57
CA LEU A 69 -12.65 0.75 7.96
C LEU A 69 -11.12 0.79 7.85
N GLU A 70 -10.39 0.35 8.88
CA GLU A 70 -8.92 0.29 8.87
C GLU A 70 -8.38 -0.68 7.84
N GLN A 71 -9.02 -1.84 7.69
CA GLN A 71 -8.64 -2.90 6.76
C GLN A 71 -9.05 -2.62 5.30
N SER A 72 -10.02 -1.74 5.06
CA SER A 72 -10.43 -1.39 3.69
C SER A 72 -9.29 -0.83 2.83
N SER A 73 -9.41 -0.90 1.51
CA SER A 73 -8.51 -0.18 0.60
C SER A 73 -8.68 1.34 0.74
N SER A 74 -7.66 2.10 0.32
CA SER A 74 -7.80 3.55 0.11
C SER A 74 -8.45 3.83 -1.25
N GLU A 75 -9.03 5.01 -1.44
CA GLU A 75 -9.53 5.42 -2.77
C GLU A 75 -8.43 5.38 -3.84
N VAL A 76 -7.21 5.78 -3.47
CA VAL A 76 -6.05 5.81 -4.37
C VAL A 76 -5.70 4.40 -4.86
N THR A 77 -5.61 3.43 -3.96
CA THR A 77 -5.28 2.05 -4.32
C THR A 77 -6.44 1.35 -5.03
N ALA A 78 -7.68 1.55 -4.58
CA ALA A 78 -8.86 1.00 -5.24
C ALA A 78 -9.01 1.50 -6.69
N ALA A 79 -8.80 2.80 -6.93
CA ALA A 79 -8.82 3.39 -8.26
C ALA A 79 -7.73 2.81 -9.16
N TYR A 80 -6.50 2.69 -8.66
CA TYR A 80 -5.40 2.10 -9.43
C TYR A 80 -5.72 0.63 -9.79
N LYS A 81 -6.13 -0.18 -8.80
CA LYS A 81 -6.49 -1.60 -9.00
C LYS A 81 -7.59 -1.81 -10.03
N ALA A 82 -8.61 -0.97 -10.02
CA ALA A 82 -9.72 -1.08 -10.98
C ALA A 82 -9.27 -0.95 -12.44
N ASN A 83 -8.15 -0.28 -12.72
CA ASN A 83 -7.60 -0.12 -14.06
C ASN A 83 -6.63 -1.24 -14.48
N LEU A 84 -6.28 -2.18 -13.60
CA LEU A 84 -5.33 -3.26 -13.91
C LEU A 84 -5.94 -4.40 -14.71
N VAL A 85 -7.27 -4.51 -14.67
CA VAL A 85 -8.05 -5.61 -15.25
C VAL A 85 -9.19 -5.03 -16.07
N THR A 86 -9.64 -5.78 -17.08
CA THR A 86 -10.70 -5.34 -18.00
C THR A 86 -11.68 -6.49 -18.23
N GLY A 87 -12.92 -6.16 -18.57
CA GLY A 87 -13.98 -7.14 -18.81
C GLY A 87 -15.37 -6.51 -18.67
N GLN A 88 -16.40 -7.35 -18.72
CA GLN A 88 -17.78 -6.95 -18.52
C GLN A 88 -18.28 -7.34 -17.12
N THR A 89 -17.82 -8.48 -16.61
CA THR A 89 -18.26 -9.04 -15.32
C THR A 89 -17.10 -9.22 -14.34
N LEU A 90 -17.25 -8.69 -13.12
CA LEU A 90 -16.30 -8.88 -12.03
C LEU A 90 -17.03 -9.32 -10.77
N THR A 91 -16.46 -10.27 -10.03
CA THR A 91 -16.89 -10.54 -8.66
C THR A 91 -15.73 -10.33 -7.67
N ASP A 92 -16.00 -9.51 -6.66
CA ASP A 92 -15.19 -9.35 -5.45
C ASP A 92 -15.67 -10.37 -4.41
N LEU A 93 -14.86 -11.39 -4.17
CA LEU A 93 -15.21 -12.53 -3.29
C LEU A 93 -14.97 -12.25 -1.80
N THR A 94 -14.35 -11.11 -1.49
CA THR A 94 -13.96 -10.70 -0.13
C THR A 94 -14.32 -9.23 0.06
N GLY A 95 -15.59 -8.90 -0.24
CA GLY A 95 -16.06 -7.54 -0.51
C GLY A 95 -15.79 -6.53 0.59
N GLY A 96 -15.84 -6.96 1.86
CA GLY A 96 -15.54 -6.11 3.01
C GLY A 96 -16.40 -4.86 3.04
N PHE A 97 -15.76 -3.71 3.30
CA PHE A 97 -16.47 -2.42 3.25
C PHE A 97 -16.81 -1.96 1.81
N GLY A 98 -16.37 -2.69 0.78
CA GLY A 98 -16.82 -2.46 -0.59
C GLY A 98 -16.09 -1.36 -1.35
N VAL A 99 -15.02 -0.76 -0.79
CA VAL A 99 -14.26 0.31 -1.48
C VAL A 99 -13.72 -0.19 -2.83
N ASP A 100 -13.21 -1.42 -2.87
CA ASP A 100 -12.67 -2.01 -4.11
C ASP A 100 -13.77 -2.29 -5.13
N SER A 101 -14.84 -2.97 -4.70
CA SER A 101 -16.06 -3.17 -5.49
C SER A 101 -16.62 -1.87 -6.08
N PHE A 102 -16.65 -0.78 -5.30
CA PHE A 102 -17.10 0.54 -5.76
C PHE A 102 -16.24 1.09 -6.90
N TYR A 103 -14.91 0.93 -6.85
CA TYR A 103 -14.05 1.38 -7.93
C TYR A 103 -14.06 0.44 -9.15
N PHE A 104 -14.18 -0.87 -8.95
CA PHE A 104 -14.41 -1.80 -10.05
C PHE A 104 -15.72 -1.48 -10.80
N ALA A 105 -16.77 -1.06 -10.09
CA ALA A 105 -18.05 -0.69 -10.69
C ALA A 105 -17.96 0.51 -11.64
N LYS A 106 -16.89 1.32 -11.57
CA LYS A 106 -16.64 2.39 -12.53
C LYS A 106 -16.10 1.88 -13.87
N GLN A 107 -15.55 0.67 -13.90
CA GLN A 107 -14.87 0.08 -15.07
C GLN A 107 -15.62 -1.12 -15.67
N PHE A 108 -16.46 -1.80 -14.88
CA PHE A 108 -17.18 -3.01 -15.28
C PHE A 108 -18.67 -2.76 -15.43
N ALA A 109 -19.30 -3.42 -16.40
CA ALA A 109 -20.75 -3.33 -16.60
C ALA A 109 -21.54 -3.96 -15.45
N GLN A 110 -21.02 -5.04 -14.86
CA GLN A 110 -21.63 -5.72 -13.72
C GLN A 110 -20.56 -6.10 -12.69
N VAL A 111 -20.78 -5.71 -11.44
CA VAL A 111 -19.95 -6.12 -10.31
C VAL A 111 -20.81 -6.89 -9.31
N THR A 112 -20.30 -8.02 -8.83
CA THR A 112 -20.87 -8.71 -7.67
C THR A 112 -19.94 -8.51 -6.46
N HIS A 113 -20.50 -8.09 -5.34
CA HIS A 113 -19.81 -7.94 -4.06
C HIS A 113 -20.28 -9.05 -3.12
N VAL A 114 -19.39 -9.96 -2.74
CA VAL A 114 -19.69 -11.06 -1.82
C VAL A 114 -19.06 -10.76 -0.47
N GLU A 115 -19.86 -10.74 0.60
CA GLU A 115 -19.38 -10.48 1.96
C GLU A 115 -20.06 -11.39 2.97
N GLN A 116 -19.26 -12.07 3.80
CA GLN A 116 -19.73 -13.06 4.77
C GLN A 116 -20.33 -12.45 6.04
N ASN A 117 -19.96 -11.22 6.41
CA ASN A 117 -20.54 -10.53 7.53
C ASN A 117 -21.79 -9.76 7.09
N GLN A 118 -22.96 -10.24 7.51
CA GLN A 118 -24.25 -9.67 7.12
C GLN A 118 -24.37 -8.16 7.37
N GLU A 119 -23.85 -7.66 8.49
CA GLU A 119 -23.95 -6.24 8.83
C GLU A 119 -23.06 -5.40 7.90
N LEU A 120 -21.82 -5.82 7.68
CA LEU A 120 -20.87 -5.15 6.78
C LEU A 120 -21.38 -5.16 5.34
N GLN A 121 -21.94 -6.29 4.89
CA GLN A 121 -22.58 -6.45 3.59
C GLN A 121 -23.74 -5.44 3.40
N GLN A 122 -24.62 -5.31 4.40
CA GLN A 122 -25.73 -4.37 4.36
C GLN A 122 -25.25 -2.91 4.29
N ILE A 123 -24.20 -2.57 5.05
CA ILE A 123 -23.55 -1.26 5.03
C ILE A 123 -22.99 -0.96 3.64
N ALA A 124 -22.20 -1.89 3.06
CA ALA A 124 -21.63 -1.73 1.73
C ALA A 124 -22.72 -1.54 0.68
N ARG A 125 -23.76 -2.39 0.69
CA ARG A 125 -24.92 -2.29 -0.22
C ARG A 125 -25.61 -0.93 -0.16
N HIS A 126 -25.87 -0.43 1.04
CA HIS A 126 -26.48 0.88 1.24
C HIS A 126 -25.62 2.00 0.64
N ASN A 127 -24.32 1.96 0.93
CA ASN A 127 -23.39 2.98 0.45
C ASN A 127 -23.20 2.92 -1.07
N PHE A 128 -23.23 1.74 -1.70
CA PHE A 128 -23.17 1.64 -3.17
C PHE A 128 -24.32 2.38 -3.84
N GLN A 129 -25.54 2.21 -3.32
CA GLN A 129 -26.72 2.90 -3.85
C GLN A 129 -26.59 4.42 -3.68
N LEU A 130 -26.18 4.86 -2.49
CA LEU A 130 -25.97 6.27 -2.18
C LEU A 130 -24.90 6.93 -3.08
N LEU A 131 -23.81 6.21 -3.36
CA LEU A 131 -22.70 6.68 -4.17
C LEU A 131 -22.92 6.49 -5.68
N GLY A 132 -24.11 6.07 -6.10
CA GLY A 132 -24.48 5.93 -7.51
C GLY A 132 -23.90 4.68 -8.21
N ALA A 133 -23.38 3.70 -7.48
CA ALA A 133 -22.86 2.45 -8.02
C ALA A 133 -23.97 1.40 -8.18
N GLY A 134 -24.96 1.70 -9.01
CA GLY A 134 -26.16 0.88 -9.19
C GLY A 134 -25.94 -0.46 -9.92
N ASN A 135 -24.77 -0.64 -10.54
CA ASN A 135 -24.34 -1.87 -11.20
C ASN A 135 -23.67 -2.89 -10.27
N ILE A 136 -23.65 -2.62 -8.95
CA ILE A 136 -23.16 -3.57 -7.94
C ILE A 136 -24.31 -4.40 -7.38
N THR A 137 -24.22 -5.72 -7.52
CA THR A 137 -25.06 -6.66 -6.79
C THR A 137 -24.33 -7.12 -5.53
N SER A 138 -24.84 -6.79 -4.35
CA SER A 138 -24.22 -7.18 -3.07
C SER A 138 -24.94 -8.39 -2.45
N LEU A 139 -24.17 -9.44 -2.14
CA LEU A 139 -24.64 -10.73 -1.66
C LEU A 139 -24.00 -11.06 -0.30
N HIS A 140 -24.80 -11.63 0.60
CA HIS A 140 -24.32 -12.19 1.86
C HIS A 140 -24.07 -13.69 1.67
N ALA A 141 -22.80 -14.05 1.52
CA ALA A 141 -22.33 -15.42 1.32
C ALA A 141 -20.83 -15.47 1.60
N THR A 142 -20.29 -16.67 1.81
CA THR A 142 -18.84 -16.88 1.75
C THR A 142 -18.35 -16.94 0.29
N ALA A 143 -17.04 -16.79 0.10
CA ALA A 143 -16.43 -16.94 -1.23
C ALA A 143 -16.69 -18.34 -1.79
N GLU A 144 -16.60 -19.37 -0.95
CA GLU A 144 -16.81 -20.78 -1.27
C GLU A 144 -18.24 -21.05 -1.71
N GLU A 145 -19.23 -20.57 -0.94
CA GLU A 145 -20.65 -20.72 -1.25
C GLU A 145 -20.99 -20.07 -2.60
N TYR A 146 -20.52 -18.84 -2.82
CA TYR A 146 -20.75 -18.14 -4.08
C TYR A 146 -20.09 -18.87 -5.26
N LEU A 147 -18.82 -19.25 -5.14
CA LEU A 147 -18.10 -19.95 -6.21
C LEU A 147 -18.74 -21.29 -6.59
N ALA A 148 -19.25 -22.03 -5.60
CA ALA A 148 -19.97 -23.28 -5.84
C ALA A 148 -21.29 -23.05 -6.59
N SER A 149 -21.97 -21.92 -6.32
CA SER A 149 -23.23 -21.56 -6.98
C SER A 149 -23.06 -21.00 -8.40
N LEU A 150 -21.86 -20.52 -8.73
CA LEU A 150 -21.60 -19.82 -9.98
C LEU A 150 -21.62 -20.78 -11.17
N THR A 151 -22.52 -20.55 -12.12
CA THR A 151 -22.67 -21.38 -13.33
C THR A 151 -21.97 -20.80 -14.55
N ASN A 152 -21.94 -19.48 -14.68
CA ASN A 152 -21.35 -18.77 -15.82
C ASN A 152 -19.88 -18.42 -15.57
N LEU A 153 -19.09 -18.44 -16.63
CA LEU A 153 -17.71 -17.97 -16.59
C LEU A 153 -17.67 -16.45 -16.46
N LEU A 154 -16.94 -15.93 -15.48
CA LEU A 154 -16.73 -14.50 -15.29
C LEU A 154 -15.48 -14.00 -16.03
N ASP A 155 -15.41 -12.71 -16.30
CA ASP A 155 -14.18 -12.12 -16.82
C ASP A 155 -13.11 -12.03 -15.72
N VAL A 156 -13.50 -11.54 -14.53
CA VAL A 156 -12.57 -11.34 -13.41
C VAL A 156 -13.15 -11.82 -12.09
N LEU A 157 -12.34 -12.55 -11.32
CA LEU A 157 -12.52 -12.74 -9.88
C LEU A 157 -11.47 -11.96 -9.12
N TYR A 158 -11.87 -11.22 -8.10
CA TYR A 158 -10.98 -10.49 -7.20
C TYR A 158 -11.06 -11.04 -5.78
N LEU A 159 -9.89 -11.15 -5.13
CA LEU A 159 -9.78 -11.57 -3.73
C LEU A 159 -8.78 -10.68 -2.98
N ASP A 160 -9.16 -10.30 -1.77
CA ASP A 160 -8.39 -9.65 -0.71
C ASP A 160 -8.59 -10.44 0.59
N PRO A 161 -7.94 -11.61 0.71
CA PRO A 161 -8.13 -12.45 1.88
C PRO A 161 -7.59 -11.78 3.13
N ALA A 162 -8.34 -11.93 4.23
CA ALA A 162 -7.87 -11.59 5.55
C ALA A 162 -6.83 -12.61 6.03
N ARG A 163 -6.03 -12.24 7.03
CA ARG A 163 -5.16 -13.20 7.72
C ARG A 163 -5.95 -13.97 8.77
N ARG A 164 -5.80 -15.29 8.81
CA ARG A 164 -6.23 -16.16 9.92
C ARG A 164 -5.42 -15.85 11.17
N GLY A 165 -6.08 -15.33 12.20
CA GLY A 165 -5.49 -15.14 13.53
C GLY A 165 -4.57 -13.91 13.69
N GLN A 166 -4.45 -13.42 14.93
CA GLN A 166 -3.75 -12.17 15.30
C GLN A 166 -2.28 -12.35 15.72
N SER A 167 -1.58 -13.41 15.31
CA SER A 167 -0.18 -13.57 15.73
C SER A 167 0.74 -12.69 14.88
N GLN A 168 1.32 -11.66 15.50
CA GLN A 168 2.19 -10.67 14.85
C GLN A 168 3.61 -11.18 14.55
N GLU A 169 3.98 -12.40 14.96
CA GLU A 169 5.38 -12.85 15.01
C GLU A 169 5.81 -13.82 13.90
N ARG A 170 4.90 -14.25 13.01
CA ARG A 170 5.23 -15.22 11.94
C ARG A 170 5.30 -14.58 10.56
N VAL A 171 6.18 -15.14 9.71
CA VAL A 171 6.23 -14.91 8.26
C VAL A 171 4.81 -14.93 7.70
N HIS A 172 4.46 -13.95 6.87
CA HIS A 172 3.16 -13.91 6.22
C HIS A 172 3.14 -14.91 5.08
N LEU A 173 2.28 -15.93 5.18
CA LEU A 173 2.15 -17.02 4.22
C LEU A 173 0.73 -17.03 3.62
N LEU A 174 0.58 -17.48 2.37
CA LEU A 174 -0.75 -17.57 1.73
C LEU A 174 -1.63 -18.63 2.40
N GLN A 175 -1.04 -19.69 2.95
CA GLN A 175 -1.76 -20.70 3.73
C GLN A 175 -2.46 -20.12 4.99
N ASP A 176 -1.98 -18.98 5.49
CA ASP A 176 -2.55 -18.30 6.65
C ASP A 176 -3.65 -17.30 6.24
N CYS A 177 -4.06 -17.28 4.97
CA CYS A 177 -5.13 -16.41 4.47
C CYS A 177 -6.51 -17.07 4.55
N GLU A 178 -7.54 -16.25 4.75
CA GLU A 178 -8.95 -16.62 4.72
C GLU A 178 -9.70 -15.70 3.72
N PRO A 179 -10.38 -16.26 2.70
CA PRO A 179 -10.56 -17.69 2.44
C PRO A 179 -9.25 -18.40 2.03
N ASP A 180 -9.27 -19.74 2.01
CA ASP A 180 -8.09 -20.53 1.66
C ASP A 180 -7.78 -20.43 0.15
N ILE A 181 -6.94 -19.46 -0.19
CA ILE A 181 -6.63 -19.12 -1.58
C ILE A 181 -6.04 -20.31 -2.34
N LEU A 182 -5.13 -21.07 -1.72
CA LEU A 182 -4.44 -22.17 -2.39
C LEU A 182 -5.42 -23.30 -2.72
N ASN A 183 -6.33 -23.61 -1.79
CA ASN A 183 -7.37 -24.61 -2.02
C ASN A 183 -8.43 -24.14 -3.03
N LEU A 184 -8.73 -22.83 -3.08
CA LEU A 184 -9.71 -22.28 -4.01
C LEU A 184 -9.17 -22.04 -5.41
N LEU A 185 -7.86 -21.89 -5.59
CA LEU A 185 -7.24 -21.51 -6.85
C LEU A 185 -7.68 -22.36 -8.06
N PRO A 186 -7.76 -23.70 -7.99
CA PRO A 186 -8.22 -24.50 -9.12
C PRO A 186 -9.65 -24.14 -9.54
N LEU A 187 -10.56 -23.92 -8.57
CA LEU A 187 -11.94 -23.55 -8.84
C LEU A 187 -12.03 -22.10 -9.36
N LEU A 188 -11.26 -21.17 -8.80
CA LEU A 188 -11.18 -19.78 -9.26
C LEU A 188 -10.81 -19.73 -10.75
N LEU A 189 -9.78 -20.47 -11.16
CA LEU A 189 -9.30 -20.53 -12.54
C LEU A 189 -10.27 -21.25 -13.49
N GLN A 190 -11.14 -22.11 -12.98
CA GLN A 190 -12.23 -22.70 -13.76
C GLN A 190 -13.40 -21.72 -13.96
N LYS A 191 -13.62 -20.82 -13.00
CA LYS A 191 -14.78 -19.93 -12.92
C LYS A 191 -14.55 -18.53 -13.49
N ALA A 192 -13.31 -18.18 -13.81
CA ALA A 192 -12.98 -16.89 -14.39
C ALA A 192 -11.88 -16.96 -15.45
N LYS A 193 -11.91 -16.02 -16.41
CA LYS A 193 -10.79 -15.83 -17.35
C LYS A 193 -9.52 -15.38 -16.64
N THR A 194 -9.66 -14.60 -15.57
CA THR A 194 -8.53 -14.08 -14.79
C THR A 194 -8.91 -13.91 -13.32
N VAL A 195 -7.93 -14.15 -12.45
CA VAL A 195 -8.03 -13.90 -11.01
C VAL A 195 -7.06 -12.78 -10.64
N LEU A 196 -7.56 -11.75 -9.96
CA LEU A 196 -6.75 -10.70 -9.37
C LEU A 196 -6.70 -10.92 -7.85
N LEU A 197 -5.57 -11.38 -7.35
CA LEU A 197 -5.35 -11.61 -5.93
C LEU A 197 -4.58 -10.44 -5.33
N LYS A 198 -5.09 -9.84 -4.26
CA LYS A 198 -4.38 -8.89 -3.41
C LYS A 198 -3.78 -9.59 -2.20
N THR A 199 -2.58 -9.19 -1.80
CA THR A 199 -1.96 -9.65 -0.56
C THR A 199 -1.35 -8.49 0.21
N ALA A 200 -1.14 -8.69 1.51
CA ALA A 200 -0.44 -7.73 2.36
C ALA A 200 1.01 -7.50 1.86
N PRO A 201 1.59 -6.29 2.06
CA PRO A 201 2.97 -5.95 1.72
C PRO A 201 4.03 -6.88 2.31
N MET A 202 3.71 -7.50 3.45
CA MET A 202 4.63 -8.34 4.21
C MET A 202 4.79 -9.74 3.62
N LEU A 203 3.88 -10.18 2.76
CA LEU A 203 3.98 -11.49 2.09
C LEU A 203 5.17 -11.50 1.14
N ASP A 204 6.02 -12.52 1.22
CA ASP A 204 7.18 -12.66 0.34
C ASP A 204 6.74 -12.99 -1.10
N ILE A 205 7.28 -12.26 -2.09
CA ILE A 205 6.87 -12.40 -3.49
C ILE A 205 7.41 -13.70 -4.10
N ASP A 206 8.64 -14.08 -3.74
CA ASP A 206 9.25 -15.30 -4.27
C ASP A 206 8.55 -16.54 -3.73
N LEU A 207 8.14 -16.51 -2.46
CA LEU A 207 7.34 -17.56 -1.86
C LEU A 207 5.94 -17.64 -2.48
N ALA A 208 5.28 -16.50 -2.67
CA ALA A 208 3.98 -16.45 -3.33
C ALA A 208 4.02 -17.03 -4.75
N LEU A 209 5.07 -16.73 -5.52
CA LEU A 209 5.27 -17.27 -6.87
C LEU A 209 5.49 -18.79 -6.90
N GLN A 210 6.01 -19.39 -5.83
CA GLN A 210 6.13 -20.84 -5.71
C GLN A 210 4.77 -21.50 -5.44
N GLU A 211 3.87 -20.81 -4.74
CA GLU A 211 2.55 -21.32 -4.34
C GLU A 211 1.43 -21.00 -5.34
N LEU A 212 1.59 -19.95 -6.16
CA LEU A 212 0.61 -19.46 -7.12
C LEU A 212 1.02 -19.80 -8.57
N PRO A 213 0.62 -20.96 -9.12
CA PRO A 213 0.81 -21.24 -10.53
C PRO A 213 0.00 -20.28 -11.40
N GLY A 214 0.49 -19.96 -12.60
CA GLY A 214 -0.26 -19.18 -13.59
C GLY A 214 -0.18 -17.66 -13.45
N VAL A 215 0.66 -17.13 -12.56
CA VAL A 215 0.86 -15.68 -12.41
C VAL A 215 1.43 -15.09 -13.71
N GLN A 216 0.77 -14.07 -14.25
CA GLN A 216 1.18 -13.30 -15.43
C GLN A 216 1.89 -12.00 -15.04
N LYS A 217 1.34 -11.32 -14.03
CA LYS A 217 1.75 -9.97 -13.65
C LYS A 217 1.69 -9.84 -12.14
N ILE A 218 2.66 -9.10 -11.60
CA ILE A 218 2.72 -8.68 -10.22
C ILE A 218 2.77 -7.16 -10.21
N TRP A 219 1.94 -6.54 -9.36
CA TRP A 219 2.09 -5.11 -9.04
C TRP A 219 2.43 -4.94 -7.58
N VAL A 220 3.52 -4.23 -7.31
CA VAL A 220 3.88 -3.77 -5.97
C VAL A 220 3.45 -2.32 -5.87
N VAL A 221 2.40 -2.05 -5.09
CA VAL A 221 1.76 -0.74 -5.04
C VAL A 221 2.14 -0.03 -3.75
N ALA A 222 2.85 1.08 -3.87
CA ALA A 222 3.11 2.01 -2.80
C ALA A 222 2.25 3.27 -2.94
N VAL A 223 1.90 3.87 -1.80
CA VAL A 223 1.27 5.18 -1.71
C VAL A 223 2.12 6.04 -0.79
N GLN A 224 2.51 7.24 -1.25
CA GLN A 224 3.32 8.18 -0.47
C GLN A 224 4.59 7.56 0.13
N ASN A 225 5.28 6.70 -0.63
CA ASN A 225 6.47 5.95 -0.20
C ASN A 225 6.20 4.91 0.92
N GLU A 226 5.03 4.29 0.94
CA GLU A 226 4.76 3.13 1.79
C GLU A 226 4.08 2.06 0.94
N VAL A 227 4.62 0.84 0.91
CA VAL A 227 3.99 -0.27 0.18
C VAL A 227 2.69 -0.62 0.89
N LYS A 228 1.58 -0.61 0.16
CA LYS A 228 0.23 -0.87 0.68
C LYS A 228 -0.29 -2.26 0.33
N GLU A 229 0.08 -2.77 -0.84
CA GLU A 229 -0.43 -4.04 -1.34
C GLU A 229 0.48 -4.61 -2.43
N VAL A 230 0.43 -5.93 -2.58
CA VAL A 230 0.96 -6.65 -3.75
C VAL A 230 -0.19 -7.34 -4.44
N LEU A 231 -0.24 -7.26 -5.77
CA LEU A 231 -1.32 -7.78 -6.59
C LEU A 231 -0.77 -8.79 -7.58
N TYR A 232 -1.47 -9.91 -7.75
CA TYR A 232 -1.11 -10.99 -8.67
C TYR A 232 -2.25 -11.18 -9.67
N LEU A 233 -1.93 -11.06 -10.96
CA LEU A 233 -2.82 -11.46 -12.04
C LEU A 233 -2.55 -12.92 -12.38
N ILE A 234 -3.55 -13.78 -12.24
CA ILE A 234 -3.41 -15.23 -12.40
C ILE A 234 -4.37 -15.72 -13.48
N THR A 235 -3.87 -16.54 -14.40
CA THR A 235 -4.63 -17.16 -15.49
C THR A 235 -4.35 -18.66 -15.57
N ALA A 236 -5.30 -19.44 -16.11
CA ALA A 236 -5.17 -20.90 -16.21
C ALA A 236 -4.01 -21.34 -17.13
N ALA A 237 -3.57 -20.47 -18.05
CA ALA A 237 -2.43 -20.71 -18.93
C ALA A 237 -1.29 -19.73 -18.58
N SER A 238 -0.19 -20.25 -18.04
CA SER A 238 1.11 -19.55 -18.08
C SER A 238 2.27 -20.52 -18.12
N ASN A 239 3.11 -20.38 -19.16
CA ASN A 239 4.51 -20.82 -19.11
C ASN A 239 5.46 -19.61 -19.18
N ALA A 240 4.91 -18.38 -19.16
CA ALA A 240 5.70 -17.17 -19.28
C ALA A 240 6.14 -16.68 -17.90
N GLU A 241 7.34 -16.09 -17.85
CA GLU A 241 7.82 -15.44 -16.64
C GLU A 241 6.94 -14.22 -16.29
N PRO A 242 6.51 -14.06 -15.02
CA PRO A 242 5.71 -12.92 -14.62
C PRO A 242 6.42 -11.58 -14.80
N GLN A 243 5.68 -10.57 -15.28
CA GLN A 243 6.13 -9.18 -15.23
C GLN A 243 5.89 -8.60 -13.83
N ILE A 244 6.91 -7.98 -13.25
CA ILE A 244 6.85 -7.31 -11.95
C ILE A 244 6.86 -5.80 -12.18
N THR A 245 5.80 -5.13 -11.76
CA THR A 245 5.64 -3.68 -11.89
C THR A 245 5.63 -3.03 -10.52
N ALA A 246 6.58 -2.13 -10.27
CA ALA A 246 6.63 -1.33 -9.06
C ALA A 246 6.05 0.06 -9.34
N ILE A 247 5.17 0.54 -8.45
CA ILE A 247 4.57 1.86 -8.55
C ILE A 247 4.49 2.55 -7.20
N ASN A 248 4.68 3.86 -7.20
CA ASN A 248 4.54 4.70 -6.02
C ASN A 248 3.59 5.87 -6.30
N LEU A 249 2.33 5.69 -5.94
CA LEU A 249 1.25 6.64 -6.13
C LEU A 249 1.42 7.83 -5.16
N LYS A 250 1.43 9.04 -5.72
CA LYS A 250 1.50 10.29 -4.95
C LYS A 250 0.37 11.21 -5.40
N PRO A 251 -0.44 11.76 -4.47
CA PRO A 251 -1.49 12.70 -4.83
C PRO A 251 -0.96 13.86 -5.68
N GLY A 252 -1.65 14.18 -6.77
CA GLY A 252 -1.32 15.30 -7.65
C GLY A 252 -0.11 15.08 -8.58
N LEU A 253 0.49 13.89 -8.59
CA LEU A 253 1.58 13.54 -9.50
C LEU A 253 1.17 12.39 -10.42
N ALA A 254 1.68 12.40 -11.65
CA ALA A 254 1.52 11.28 -12.57
C ALA A 254 2.15 10.02 -11.97
N ALA A 255 1.44 8.89 -12.12
CA ALA A 255 1.95 7.61 -11.69
C ALA A 255 3.09 7.18 -12.63
N VAL A 256 4.22 6.76 -12.06
CA VAL A 256 5.36 6.22 -12.81
C VAL A 256 5.49 4.75 -12.45
N GLU A 257 5.25 3.91 -13.44
CA GLU A 257 5.43 2.46 -13.36
C GLU A 257 6.82 2.08 -13.82
N VAL A 258 7.43 1.14 -13.10
CA VAL A 258 8.70 0.53 -13.50
C VAL A 258 8.49 -0.97 -13.55
N THR A 259 8.61 -1.54 -14.76
CA THR A 259 8.33 -2.95 -15.02
C THR A 259 9.60 -3.69 -15.41
N PHE A 260 9.81 -4.85 -14.79
CA PHE A 260 10.93 -5.75 -15.07
C PHE A 260 10.52 -7.21 -14.80
N THR A 261 11.39 -8.18 -15.06
CA THR A 261 11.20 -9.59 -14.67
C THR A 261 12.29 -10.06 -13.72
N LYS A 262 12.04 -11.16 -13.00
CA LYS A 262 13.05 -11.74 -12.11
C LYS A 262 14.32 -12.13 -12.88
N GLN A 263 14.19 -12.67 -14.07
CA GLN A 263 15.30 -13.02 -14.95
C GLN A 263 16.10 -11.79 -15.37
N GLN A 264 15.45 -10.64 -15.61
CA GLN A 264 16.17 -9.39 -15.88
C GLN A 264 17.02 -8.95 -14.68
N GLU A 265 16.49 -9.05 -13.45
CA GLU A 265 17.27 -8.80 -12.23
C GLU A 265 18.42 -9.82 -12.07
N GLU A 266 18.16 -11.11 -12.28
CA GLU A 266 19.17 -12.16 -12.15
C GLU A 266 20.32 -11.99 -13.16
N LYS A 267 20.00 -11.66 -14.41
CA LYS A 267 20.99 -11.41 -15.48
C LYS A 267 21.67 -10.05 -15.37
N ALA A 268 21.06 -9.08 -14.68
CA ALA A 268 21.64 -7.74 -14.56
C ALA A 268 22.96 -7.77 -13.80
N THR A 269 23.91 -6.97 -14.28
CA THR A 269 25.20 -6.75 -13.63
C THR A 269 25.22 -5.37 -12.99
N ALA A 270 25.27 -5.32 -11.66
CA ALA A 270 25.41 -4.05 -10.96
C ALA A 270 26.84 -3.52 -11.07
N VAL A 271 26.97 -2.23 -11.37
CA VAL A 271 28.24 -1.50 -11.25
C VAL A 271 28.32 -0.95 -9.82
N TYR A 272 29.46 -1.15 -9.17
CA TYR A 272 29.70 -0.63 -7.82
C TYR A 272 30.64 0.56 -7.85
N ALA A 273 30.34 1.57 -7.03
CA ALA A 273 31.18 2.76 -6.91
C ALA A 273 32.30 2.52 -5.90
N GLU A 274 33.54 2.83 -6.28
CA GLU A 274 34.69 2.85 -5.35
C GLU A 274 34.51 3.88 -4.23
N ALA A 275 33.81 4.99 -4.52
CA ALA A 275 33.44 6.00 -3.56
C ALA A 275 32.08 6.63 -3.93
N PRO A 276 31.34 7.19 -2.96
CA PRO A 276 30.15 8.00 -3.23
C PRO A 276 30.46 9.12 -4.23
N LEU A 277 29.63 9.27 -5.26
CA LEU A 277 29.76 10.29 -6.30
C LEU A 277 28.91 11.52 -5.96
N ARG A 278 28.62 12.39 -6.93
CA ARG A 278 27.93 13.67 -6.69
C ARG A 278 26.47 13.49 -6.30
N TYR A 279 25.74 12.64 -7.01
CA TYR A 279 24.32 12.42 -6.78
C TYR A 279 24.09 11.10 -6.06
N LEU A 280 23.12 11.07 -5.16
CA LEU A 280 22.68 9.89 -4.41
C LEU A 280 21.22 9.60 -4.75
N TYR A 281 20.92 8.33 -4.97
CA TYR A 281 19.59 7.86 -5.33
C TYR A 281 19.13 6.82 -4.33
N GLU A 282 17.92 7.00 -3.85
CA GLU A 282 17.20 6.01 -3.07
C GLU A 282 15.95 5.57 -3.83
N PRO A 283 15.84 4.30 -4.26
CA PRO A 283 14.66 3.80 -4.95
C PRO A 283 13.40 3.99 -4.12
N ASN A 284 12.27 4.12 -4.80
CA ASN A 284 11.00 4.08 -4.09
C ASN A 284 10.78 2.71 -3.41
N PRO A 285 9.99 2.63 -2.32
CA PRO A 285 9.83 1.39 -1.58
C PRO A 285 9.17 0.24 -2.34
N ALA A 286 8.37 0.51 -3.37
CA ALA A 286 7.81 -0.55 -4.22
C ALA A 286 8.91 -1.27 -5.01
N LEU A 287 9.93 -0.56 -5.51
CA LEU A 287 11.09 -1.19 -6.16
C LEU A 287 11.91 -2.03 -5.21
N LEU A 288 12.10 -1.56 -3.97
CA LEU A 288 12.79 -2.33 -2.93
C LEU A 288 12.05 -3.62 -2.61
N LYS A 289 10.72 -3.55 -2.46
CA LYS A 289 9.88 -4.73 -2.23
C LYS A 289 9.83 -5.67 -3.44
N ALA A 290 9.84 -5.12 -4.65
CA ALA A 290 9.88 -5.89 -5.89
C ALA A 290 11.22 -6.61 -6.13
N GLY A 291 12.28 -6.23 -5.41
CA GLY A 291 13.61 -6.85 -5.56
C GLY A 291 14.44 -6.30 -6.72
N ALA A 292 14.10 -5.11 -7.25
CA ALA A 292 14.86 -4.49 -8.34
C ALA A 292 16.16 -3.86 -7.80
N PHE A 293 17.25 -4.62 -7.74
CA PHE A 293 18.49 -4.20 -7.10
C PHE A 293 19.65 -4.01 -8.07
N LYS A 294 20.01 -5.02 -8.85
CA LYS A 294 21.06 -4.95 -9.87
C LYS A 294 20.51 -4.32 -11.13
N TRP A 295 19.27 -4.64 -11.48
CA TRP A 295 18.58 -4.13 -12.65
C TRP A 295 18.53 -2.59 -12.65
N LEU A 296 18.18 -1.96 -11.52
CA LEU A 296 18.18 -0.49 -11.43
C LEU A 296 19.55 0.14 -11.71
N SER A 297 20.63 -0.51 -11.29
CA SER A 297 21.99 -0.02 -11.55
C SER A 297 22.29 -0.02 -13.05
N GLN A 298 21.94 -1.11 -13.73
CA GLN A 298 22.16 -1.26 -15.17
C GLN A 298 21.26 -0.36 -15.99
N GLU A 299 19.95 -0.35 -15.70
CA GLU A 299 18.94 0.38 -16.45
C GLU A 299 19.16 1.89 -16.41
N TYR A 300 19.35 2.44 -15.20
CA TYR A 300 19.54 3.88 -15.00
C TYR A 300 21.00 4.31 -15.05
N LYS A 301 21.93 3.39 -15.37
CA LYS A 301 23.38 3.63 -15.43
C LYS A 301 23.94 4.30 -14.16
N VAL A 302 23.38 3.96 -13.01
CA VAL A 302 23.82 4.43 -11.69
C VAL A 302 24.60 3.33 -10.98
N GLN A 303 25.57 3.71 -10.14
CA GLN A 303 26.45 2.77 -9.46
C GLN A 303 25.93 2.47 -8.05
N LYS A 304 25.88 1.22 -7.62
CA LYS A 304 25.53 0.85 -6.25
C LYS A 304 26.67 1.21 -5.29
N LEU A 305 26.34 1.69 -4.09
CA LEU A 305 27.34 1.87 -3.03
C LEU A 305 27.84 0.54 -2.46
N HIS A 306 26.92 -0.43 -2.31
CA HIS A 306 27.21 -1.77 -1.79
C HIS A 306 26.01 -2.70 -2.07
N ARG A 307 26.24 -4.02 -2.11
CA ARG A 307 25.20 -5.03 -2.41
C ARG A 307 23.94 -4.91 -1.53
N ASN A 308 24.15 -4.64 -0.24
CA ASN A 308 23.09 -4.60 0.78
C ASN A 308 22.62 -3.18 1.13
N SER A 309 23.24 -2.13 0.59
CA SER A 309 22.88 -0.75 0.94
C SER A 309 21.68 -0.24 0.13
N HIS A 310 21.37 -0.83 -1.02
CA HIS A 310 20.27 -0.42 -1.92
C HIS A 310 20.21 1.11 -2.17
N LEU A 311 21.37 1.75 -2.16
CA LEU A 311 21.60 3.15 -2.52
C LEU A 311 22.50 3.19 -3.74
N TYR A 312 22.26 4.15 -4.62
CA TYR A 312 22.95 4.30 -5.89
C TYR A 312 23.54 5.70 -6.02
N THR A 313 24.53 5.88 -6.88
CA THR A 313 25.24 7.15 -7.05
C THR A 313 25.74 7.34 -8.48
N SER A 314 25.89 8.59 -8.90
CA SER A 314 26.42 8.96 -10.22
C SER A 314 27.10 10.33 -10.19
N VAL A 315 27.90 10.62 -11.20
CA VAL A 315 28.51 11.95 -11.40
C VAL A 315 27.48 12.94 -11.94
N GLU A 316 26.72 12.53 -12.95
CA GLU A 316 25.68 13.34 -13.60
C GLU A 316 24.29 13.02 -13.05
N LEU A 317 23.39 14.01 -13.04
CA LEU A 317 22.03 13.86 -12.52
C LEU A 317 21.20 12.96 -13.44
N VAL A 318 20.62 11.90 -12.87
CA VAL A 318 19.59 11.07 -13.50
C VAL A 318 18.22 11.51 -12.99
N ALA A 319 17.60 12.46 -13.71
CA ALA A 319 16.40 13.16 -13.26
C ALA A 319 15.15 12.26 -13.20
N ASP A 320 15.11 11.21 -14.00
CA ASP A 320 14.02 10.24 -14.13
C ASP A 320 14.21 8.99 -13.26
N PHE A 321 15.18 8.98 -12.36
CA PHE A 321 15.39 7.87 -11.44
C PHE A 321 14.12 7.64 -10.57
N PRO A 322 13.61 6.41 -10.47
CA PRO A 322 12.31 6.10 -9.87
C PRO A 322 12.38 6.06 -8.33
N GLY A 323 12.66 7.21 -7.72
CA GLY A 323 12.92 7.29 -6.30
C GLY A 323 13.10 8.73 -5.81
N ARG A 324 13.89 8.88 -4.75
CA ARG A 324 14.34 10.18 -4.24
C ARG A 324 15.77 10.43 -4.74
N VAL A 325 16.00 11.63 -5.24
CA VAL A 325 17.31 12.06 -5.74
C VAL A 325 17.88 13.13 -4.82
N PHE A 326 19.17 13.05 -4.53
CA PHE A 326 19.87 13.98 -3.65
C PHE A 326 21.22 14.36 -4.25
N GLU A 327 21.69 15.57 -3.98
CA GLU A 327 23.06 15.99 -4.21
C GLU A 327 23.84 15.84 -2.90
N ILE A 328 24.93 15.10 -2.92
CA ILE A 328 25.83 14.92 -1.78
C ILE A 328 26.62 16.20 -1.60
N VAL A 329 26.50 16.81 -0.42
CA VAL A 329 27.18 18.06 -0.06
C VAL A 329 28.40 17.84 0.82
N ALA A 330 28.44 16.74 1.59
CA ALA A 330 29.57 16.40 2.44
C ALA A 330 29.54 14.92 2.88
N GLN A 331 30.71 14.40 3.26
CA GLN A 331 30.87 13.09 3.92
C GLN A 331 31.43 13.29 5.34
N PRO A 332 30.59 13.66 6.34
CA PRO A 332 31.07 13.90 7.70
C PRO A 332 31.47 12.61 8.42
N LYS A 333 32.29 12.75 9.46
CA LYS A 333 32.50 11.66 10.42
C LYS A 333 31.26 11.49 11.29
N ALA A 334 31.03 10.28 11.79
CA ALA A 334 29.90 9.94 12.67
C ALA A 334 30.09 10.44 14.11
N ASN A 335 30.27 11.75 14.28
CA ASN A 335 30.36 12.41 15.58
C ASN A 335 29.60 13.75 15.56
N ALA A 336 29.13 14.17 16.74
CA ALA A 336 28.35 15.39 16.89
C ALA A 336 29.11 16.65 16.47
N LYS A 337 30.41 16.75 16.77
CA LYS A 337 31.24 17.93 16.51
C LYS A 337 31.31 18.27 15.02
N ASP A 338 31.56 17.28 14.17
CA ASP A 338 31.66 17.47 12.72
C ASP A 338 30.29 17.75 12.10
N LEU A 339 29.25 17.04 12.54
CA LEU A 339 27.88 17.27 12.04
C LEU A 339 27.32 18.64 12.45
N HIS A 340 27.58 19.11 13.67
CA HIS A 340 27.07 20.41 14.13
C HIS A 340 27.70 21.60 13.40
N LYS A 341 28.90 21.44 12.83
CA LYS A 341 29.51 22.44 11.95
C LYS A 341 28.76 22.56 10.62
N LEU A 342 28.29 21.44 10.08
CA LEU A 342 27.57 21.39 8.80
C LEU A 342 26.07 21.68 8.96
N LEU A 343 25.52 21.41 10.15
CA LEU A 343 24.10 21.53 10.47
C LEU A 343 23.90 22.44 11.69
N PRO A 344 23.96 23.78 11.52
CA PRO A 344 23.89 24.74 12.64
C PRO A 344 22.57 24.64 13.42
N HIS A 345 21.46 24.32 12.73
CA HIS A 345 20.15 24.12 13.36
C HIS A 345 19.98 22.75 14.04
N ARG A 346 21.00 21.89 13.97
CA ARG A 346 21.02 20.55 14.57
C ARG A 346 19.79 19.71 14.20
N LYS A 347 19.36 19.80 12.94
CA LYS A 347 18.22 19.08 12.37
C LYS A 347 18.65 18.37 11.09
N ALA A 348 18.23 17.12 10.92
CA ALA A 348 18.32 16.40 9.66
C ALA A 348 17.30 15.25 9.62
N ASN A 349 16.86 14.93 8.41
CA ASN A 349 16.15 13.68 8.12
C ASN A 349 17.18 12.56 7.99
N ILE A 350 17.05 11.49 8.77
CA ILE A 350 18.05 10.42 8.82
C ILE A 350 17.50 9.19 8.10
N THR A 351 18.29 8.65 7.16
CA THR A 351 18.01 7.36 6.51
C THR A 351 19.16 6.41 6.79
N VAL A 352 18.83 5.21 7.28
CA VAL A 352 19.80 4.14 7.56
C VAL A 352 19.62 3.01 6.54
N ARG A 353 20.72 2.61 5.90
CA ARG A 353 20.77 1.51 4.94
C ARG A 353 22.07 0.75 5.11
N ASN A 354 22.01 -0.49 5.63
CA ASN A 354 23.20 -1.30 5.87
C ASN A 354 24.26 -0.53 6.68
N TYR A 355 23.94 -0.23 7.94
CA TYR A 355 24.78 0.52 8.87
C TYR A 355 24.60 -0.07 10.28
N PRO A 356 25.62 -0.06 11.16
CA PRO A 356 25.57 -0.76 12.45
C PRO A 356 24.61 -0.17 13.49
N LEU A 357 24.12 1.06 13.30
CA LEU A 357 23.23 1.73 14.23
C LEU A 357 21.85 1.95 13.62
N THR A 358 20.80 1.80 14.42
CA THR A 358 19.44 2.20 14.04
C THR A 358 19.33 3.72 13.95
N VAL A 359 18.25 4.22 13.33
CA VAL A 359 17.97 5.66 13.27
C VAL A 359 17.96 6.29 14.67
N ALA A 360 17.32 5.64 15.65
CA ALA A 360 17.24 6.13 17.03
C ALA A 360 18.62 6.20 17.70
N GLN A 361 19.39 5.11 17.63
CA GLN A 361 20.74 5.05 18.21
C GLN A 361 21.69 6.07 17.55
N LEU A 362 21.63 6.19 16.23
CA LEU A 362 22.43 7.17 15.50
C LEU A 362 22.06 8.59 15.91
N ARG A 363 20.76 8.89 15.99
CA ARG A 363 20.23 10.19 16.38
C ARG A 363 20.71 10.62 17.77
N GLU A 364 20.67 9.69 18.73
CA GLU A 364 21.19 9.90 20.08
C GLU A 364 22.70 10.21 20.06
N LYS A 365 23.48 9.40 19.33
CA LYS A 365 24.94 9.56 19.21
C LYS A 365 25.35 10.93 18.63
N ILE A 366 24.65 11.41 17.59
CA ILE A 366 25.02 12.64 16.88
C ILE A 366 24.26 13.89 17.36
N LYS A 367 23.28 13.71 18.27
CA LYS A 367 22.48 14.78 18.89
C LYS A 367 21.79 15.70 17.87
N LEU A 368 21.14 15.10 16.87
CA LEU A 368 20.34 15.82 15.87
C LEU A 368 18.85 15.60 16.08
N LYS A 369 18.05 16.67 15.95
CA LYS A 369 16.59 16.59 15.91
C LYS A 369 16.10 16.20 14.52
N GLU A 370 14.86 15.73 14.44
CA GLU A 370 14.22 15.40 13.16
C GLU A 370 13.78 16.66 12.40
N GLY A 371 13.69 16.54 11.08
CA GLY A 371 13.22 17.59 10.17
C GLY A 371 14.34 18.44 9.56
N GLY A 372 13.94 19.56 8.95
CA GLY A 372 14.82 20.39 8.13
C GLY A 372 14.86 19.94 6.66
N SER A 373 15.69 20.62 5.87
CA SER A 373 15.87 20.37 4.42
C SER A 373 17.03 19.41 4.11
N ASP A 374 17.91 19.16 5.08
CA ASP A 374 19.08 18.30 4.89
C ASP A 374 18.75 16.84 5.24
N TYR A 375 19.39 15.93 4.50
CA TYR A 375 19.26 14.49 4.66
C TYR A 375 20.61 13.88 5.00
N LEU A 376 20.63 13.03 6.02
CA LEU A 376 21.80 12.29 6.44
C LEU A 376 21.58 10.80 6.15
N PHE A 377 22.33 10.28 5.19
CA PHE A 377 22.33 8.86 4.86
C PHE A 377 23.48 8.17 5.60
N ALA A 378 23.13 7.22 6.46
CA ALA A 378 24.08 6.34 7.10
C ALA A 378 24.09 5.00 6.36
N THR A 379 25.24 4.66 5.77
CA THR A 379 25.36 3.48 4.93
C THR A 379 26.76 2.90 4.93
N THR A 380 26.97 1.82 4.18
CA THR A 380 28.25 1.14 4.03
C THR A 380 28.72 1.23 2.58
N ASP A 381 30.00 1.53 2.40
CA ASP A 381 30.67 1.58 1.09
C ASP A 381 31.09 0.18 0.60
N LEU A 382 31.72 0.15 -0.59
CA LEU A 382 32.16 -1.09 -1.23
C LEU A 382 33.20 -1.87 -0.39
N HIS A 383 33.94 -1.19 0.48
CA HIS A 383 34.97 -1.79 1.34
C HIS A 383 34.45 -2.18 2.72
N ASN A 384 33.12 -2.27 2.90
CA ASN A 384 32.46 -2.59 4.16
C ASN A 384 32.69 -1.55 5.27
N LYS A 385 33.04 -0.30 4.93
CA LYS A 385 33.22 0.76 5.92
C LYS A 385 31.92 1.53 6.12
N PRO A 386 31.48 1.73 7.38
CA PRO A 386 30.36 2.62 7.69
C PRO A 386 30.70 4.08 7.37
N ILE A 387 29.85 4.74 6.61
CA ILE A 387 29.99 6.12 6.16
C ILE A 387 28.70 6.92 6.41
N LEU A 388 28.84 8.24 6.53
CA LEU A 388 27.71 9.18 6.53
C LEU A 388 27.80 10.09 5.31
N LEU A 389 26.67 10.29 4.62
CA LEU A 389 26.53 11.21 3.51
C LEU A 389 25.51 12.28 3.88
N LEU A 390 25.95 13.52 3.96
CA LEU A 390 25.07 14.67 4.06
C LEU A 390 24.68 15.08 2.64
N ALA A 391 23.38 15.16 2.38
CA ALA A 391 22.84 15.42 1.06
C ALA A 391 21.61 16.33 1.13
N ARG A 392 21.31 17.00 0.02
CA ARG A 392 20.11 17.84 -0.15
C ARG A 392 19.26 17.27 -1.26
N LYS A 393 17.94 17.27 -1.08
CA LYS A 393 17.01 16.72 -2.07
C LYS A 393 17.07 17.57 -3.35
N VAL A 394 17.16 16.89 -4.50
CA VAL A 394 17.04 17.52 -5.82
C VAL A 394 15.56 17.44 -6.21
N GLY A 395 14.91 18.60 -6.36
CA GLY A 395 13.47 18.69 -6.66
C GLY A 395 12.56 18.47 -5.45
#